data_AF-A0A177KB57-F1
#
_entry.id   AF-A0A177KB57-F1
#
_cell.length_a   1.000
_cell.length_b   1.000
_cell.length_c   1.000
_cell.angle_alpha   90.00
_cell.angle_beta   90.00
_cell.angle_gamma   90.00
#
_symmetry.space_group_name_H-M   'P 1'
#
loop_
_entity.id
_entity.type
_entity.pdbx_description
1 polymer ?
#
loop_
_entity_poly.entity_id
_entity_poly.type
_entity_poly.pdbx_seq_one_letter_code
_entity_poly.pdbx_strand_id
1 'polypeptide(L)'
;MIEASFDPAAFDPESFDLVTFVAVLHHLPLGPTLEAMRTLIRPGGRLIIVGLAREVPADLPLSVASVILNPVIGLIRHPRRAREVPDSMTAPTSEPNETFAEVAAIARAALPGVRMRRGLFWRYTAVWSKR
;
A
#
# COMPACT_ATOMS: atom_id res chain seq x y z
N MET A 1 -2.09 -20.48 3.77
CA MET A 1 -1.50 -19.23 4.30
C MET A 1 -0.12 -19.60 4.80
N ILE A 2 0.93 -18.99 4.25
CA ILE A 2 2.29 -19.21 4.74
C ILE A 2 2.56 -18.07 5.72
N GLU A 3 2.75 -18.40 6.99
CA GLU A 3 3.27 -17.45 7.98
C GLU A 3 4.79 -17.54 7.94
N ALA A 4 5.41 -16.60 7.24
CA ALA A 4 6.85 -16.46 7.16
C ALA A 4 7.20 -14.98 7.21
N SER A 5 8.42 -14.66 7.68
CA SER A 5 8.99 -13.33 7.50
C SER A 5 9.02 -12.99 6.02
N PHE A 6 8.66 -11.76 5.68
CA PHE A 6 8.75 -11.28 4.30
C PHE A 6 10.22 -11.23 3.87
N ASP A 7 10.65 -12.22 3.10
CA ASP A 7 11.99 -12.31 2.52
C ASP A 7 11.90 -12.48 0.99
N PRO A 8 12.06 -11.40 0.22
CA PRO A 8 12.06 -11.47 -1.23
C PRO A 8 13.20 -12.32 -1.81
N ALA A 9 14.31 -12.50 -1.09
CA ALA A 9 15.45 -13.27 -1.58
C ALA A 9 15.19 -14.78 -1.58
N ALA A 10 14.12 -15.24 -0.92
CA ALA A 10 13.72 -16.65 -0.89
C ALA A 10 13.04 -17.12 -2.20
N PHE A 11 12.81 -16.22 -3.16
CA PHE A 11 12.12 -16.52 -4.41
C PHE A 11 13.04 -16.36 -5.61
N ASP A 12 12.83 -17.21 -6.62
CA ASP A 12 13.52 -17.06 -7.90
C ASP A 12 13.11 -15.76 -8.60
N PRO A 13 14.02 -15.11 -9.35
CA PRO A 13 13.66 -13.97 -10.19
C PRO A 13 12.54 -14.31 -11.17
N GLU A 14 11.70 -13.32 -11.49
CA GLU A 14 10.64 -13.45 -12.50
C GLU A 14 9.63 -14.58 -12.24
N SER A 15 9.44 -14.95 -10.98
CA SER A 15 8.53 -16.00 -10.53
C SER A 15 7.08 -15.55 -10.34
N PHE A 16 6.80 -14.24 -10.41
CA PHE A 16 5.45 -13.72 -10.15
C PHE A 16 4.83 -12.94 -11.32
N ASP A 17 3.57 -13.28 -11.62
CA ASP A 17 2.67 -12.53 -12.51
C ASP A 17 2.18 -11.22 -11.92
N LEU A 18 1.85 -11.25 -10.64
CA LEU A 18 1.20 -10.17 -9.91
C LEU A 18 1.66 -10.21 -8.46
N VAL A 19 2.14 -9.07 -7.98
CA VAL A 19 2.32 -8.84 -6.55
C VAL A 19 1.43 -7.69 -6.12
N THR A 20 0.83 -7.82 -4.94
CA THR A 20 0.00 -6.78 -4.35
C THR A 20 0.43 -6.46 -2.93
N PHE A 21 0.61 -5.17 -2.62
CA PHE A 21 0.75 -4.70 -1.26
C PHE A 21 -0.52 -3.96 -0.84
N VAL A 22 -1.19 -4.44 0.20
CA VAL A 22 -2.40 -3.82 0.74
C VAL A 22 -2.12 -3.38 2.16
N ALA A 23 -1.96 -2.07 2.34
CA ALA A 23 -1.72 -1.42 3.62
C ALA A 23 -0.52 -1.97 4.42
N VAL A 24 0.46 -2.62 3.77
CA VAL A 24 1.61 -3.24 4.47
C VAL A 24 2.95 -2.59 4.15
N LEU A 25 3.07 -1.94 2.99
CA LEU A 25 4.37 -1.48 2.48
C LEU A 25 5.08 -0.48 3.40
N HIS A 26 4.32 0.29 4.20
CA HIS A 26 4.85 1.24 5.18
C HIS A 26 5.55 0.58 6.38
N HIS A 27 5.41 -0.74 6.56
CA HIS A 27 6.16 -1.52 7.54
C HIS A 27 7.50 -2.05 6.99
N LEU A 28 7.76 -1.88 5.69
CA LEU A 28 8.90 -2.45 4.99
C LEU A 28 9.87 -1.35 4.56
N PRO A 29 11.16 -1.64 4.36
CA PRO A 29 12.09 -0.70 3.76
C PRO A 29 11.67 -0.41 2.31
N LEU A 30 11.07 0.76 2.07
CA LEU A 30 10.34 1.06 0.84
C LEU A 30 11.16 0.84 -0.43
N GLY A 31 12.32 1.50 -0.56
CA GLY A 31 13.19 1.38 -1.74
C GLY A 31 13.62 -0.05 -2.03
N PRO A 32 14.31 -0.73 -1.07
CA PRO A 32 14.73 -2.13 -1.24
C PRO A 32 13.58 -3.08 -1.56
N THR A 33 12.40 -2.85 -0.98
CA THR A 33 11.21 -3.67 -1.26
C THR A 33 10.75 -3.50 -2.71
N LEU A 34 10.68 -2.26 -3.22
CA LEU A 34 10.27 -2.01 -4.60
C LEU A 34 11.29 -2.55 -5.61
N GLU A 35 12.59 -2.45 -5.32
CA GLU A 35 13.65 -3.04 -6.13
C GLU A 35 13.54 -4.57 -6.18
N ALA A 36 13.28 -5.21 -5.04
CA ALA A 36 13.04 -6.64 -5.00
C ALA A 36 11.82 -7.04 -5.84
N MET A 37 10.71 -6.28 -5.78
CA MET A 37 9.53 -6.57 -6.62
C MET A 37 9.84 -6.44 -8.11
N ARG A 38 10.69 -5.50 -8.51
CA ARG A 38 11.13 -5.37 -9.91
C ARG A 38 11.87 -6.61 -10.40
N THR A 39 12.65 -7.25 -9.53
CA THR A 39 13.38 -8.48 -9.83
C THR A 39 12.46 -9.70 -9.87
N LEU A 40 11.56 -9.81 -8.89
CA LEU A 40 10.69 -10.98 -8.72
C LEU A 40 9.52 -11.06 -9.71
N ILE A 41 9.03 -9.91 -10.18
CA ILE A 41 7.92 -9.89 -11.15
C ILE A 41 8.47 -10.22 -12.54
N ARG A 42 7.76 -11.07 -13.31
CA ARG A 42 8.14 -11.41 -14.69
C ARG A 42 7.84 -10.29 -15.69
N PRO A 43 8.51 -10.23 -16.85
CA PRO A 43 8.11 -9.34 -17.94
C PRO A 43 6.63 -9.52 -18.30
N GLY A 44 5.90 -8.42 -18.44
CA GLY A 44 4.43 -8.42 -18.60
C GLY A 44 3.63 -8.52 -17.29
N GLY A 45 4.29 -8.81 -16.17
CA GLY A 45 3.68 -8.86 -14.83
C GLY A 45 3.43 -7.47 -14.22
N ARG A 46 2.77 -7.44 -13.06
CA ARG A 46 2.31 -6.19 -12.42
C ARG A 46 2.57 -6.12 -10.92
N LEU A 47 2.83 -4.89 -10.45
CA LEU A 47 2.80 -4.52 -9.03
C LEU A 47 1.63 -3.57 -8.78
N ILE A 48 0.77 -3.90 -7.82
CA ILE A 48 -0.34 -3.05 -7.39
C ILE A 48 -0.22 -2.76 -5.90
N ILE A 49 -0.19 -1.49 -5.53
CA ILE A 49 -0.03 -1.05 -4.15
C ILE A 49 -1.25 -0.24 -3.75
N VAL A 50 -1.84 -0.58 -2.62
CA VAL A 50 -2.73 0.30 -1.84
C VAL A 50 -1.97 0.67 -0.58
N GLY A 51 -1.32 1.83 -0.58
CA GLY A 51 -0.41 2.23 0.49
C GLY A 51 -0.96 3.34 1.37
N LEU A 52 -0.24 3.63 2.46
CA LEU A 52 -0.43 4.80 3.29
C LEU A 52 0.79 5.71 3.15
N ALA A 53 0.58 7.00 3.30
CA ALA A 53 1.65 7.98 3.35
C ALA A 53 1.37 8.96 4.48
N ARG A 54 2.43 9.49 5.07
CA ARG A 54 2.35 10.56 6.08
C ARG A 54 1.66 11.77 5.49
N GLU A 55 0.69 12.30 6.22
CA GLU A 55 -0.06 13.48 5.79
C GLU A 55 0.80 14.74 5.84
N VAL A 56 0.56 15.62 4.87
CA VAL A 56 1.08 16.99 4.84
C VAL A 56 -0.08 17.98 4.73
N PRO A 57 0.12 19.28 4.98
CA PRO A 57 -0.99 20.25 4.92
C PRO A 57 -1.78 20.26 3.60
N ALA A 58 -1.13 19.92 2.48
CA ALA A 58 -1.78 19.80 1.18
C ALA A 58 -2.80 18.64 1.09
N ASP A 59 -2.75 17.66 2.00
CA ASP A 59 -3.70 16.54 2.05
C ASP A 59 -5.02 16.91 2.74
N LEU A 60 -5.08 18.05 3.45
CA LEU A 60 -6.21 18.42 4.31
C LEU A 60 -7.60 18.27 3.65
N PRO A 61 -7.82 18.68 2.38
CA PRO A 61 -9.12 18.47 1.74
C PRO A 61 -9.53 16.99 1.64
N LEU A 62 -8.57 16.11 1.32
CA LEU A 62 -8.81 14.67 1.28
C LEU A 62 -9.02 14.10 2.68
N SER A 63 -8.29 14.57 3.68
CA SER A 63 -8.43 14.15 5.07
C SER A 63 -9.81 14.50 5.61
N VAL A 64 -10.27 15.74 5.40
CA VAL A 64 -11.61 16.19 5.81
C VAL A 64 -12.70 15.34 5.13
N ALA A 65 -12.59 15.13 3.82
CA ALA A 65 -13.53 14.27 3.10
C ALA A 65 -13.50 12.83 3.66
N SER A 66 -12.32 12.31 4.01
CA SER A 66 -12.16 10.96 4.55
C SER A 66 -12.77 10.82 5.94
N VAL A 67 -12.60 11.80 6.83
CA VAL A 67 -13.20 11.81 8.17
C VAL A 67 -14.71 11.75 8.10
N ILE A 68 -15.33 12.43 7.12
CA ILE A 68 -16.79 12.43 6.93
C ILE A 68 -17.25 11.13 6.26
N LEU A 69 -16.58 10.71 5.18
CA LEU A 69 -17.03 9.57 4.38
C LEU A 69 -16.79 8.22 5.07
N ASN A 70 -15.77 8.10 5.93
CA ASN A 70 -15.44 6.85 6.60
C ASN A 70 -16.59 6.32 7.48
N PRO A 71 -17.18 7.09 8.42
CA PRO A 71 -18.33 6.63 9.18
C PRO A 71 -19.60 6.43 8.32
N VAL A 72 -19.80 7.23 7.27
CA VAL A 72 -20.93 7.07 6.35
C VAL A 72 -20.86 5.71 5.63
N ILE A 73 -19.71 5.38 5.06
CA ILE A 73 -19.49 4.08 4.41
C ILE A 73 -19.57 2.96 5.43
N GLY A 74 -19.00 3.17 6.63
CA GLY A 74 -19.11 2.23 7.74
C GLY A 74 -20.56 1.89 8.08
N LEU A 75 -21.43 2.90 8.21
CA LEU A 75 -22.86 2.71 8.49
C LEU A 75 -23.59 1.99 7.35
N ILE A 76 -23.31 2.34 6.09
CA ILE A 76 -23.95 1.71 4.92
C ILE A 76 -23.54 0.23 4.81
N ARG A 77 -22.24 -0.07 4.99
CA ARG A 77 -21.68 -1.41 4.79
C ARG A 77 -21.86 -2.31 6.01
N HIS A 78 -21.89 -1.72 7.20
CA HIS A 78 -21.99 -2.40 8.49
C HIS A 78 -23.02 -1.69 9.37
N PRO A 79 -24.33 -1.81 9.05
CA PRO A 79 -25.40 -1.09 9.76
C PRO A 79 -25.59 -1.58 11.20
N ARG A 80 -25.03 -2.75 11.54
CA ARG A 80 -25.03 -3.30 12.90
C ARG A 80 -23.69 -2.99 13.55
N ARG A 81 -23.76 -2.45 14.77
CA ARG A 81 -22.56 -2.19 15.59
C ARG A 81 -21.80 -3.50 15.84
N ALA A 82 -20.49 -3.48 15.58
CA ALA A 82 -19.60 -4.56 15.99
C ALA A 82 -19.59 -4.66 17.52
N ARG A 83 -19.76 -5.87 18.04
CA ARG A 83 -19.73 -6.13 19.50
C ARG A 83 -18.30 -6.32 20.01
N GLU A 84 -17.41 -6.80 19.14
CA GLU A 84 -16.03 -7.15 19.45
C GLU A 84 -15.13 -6.69 18.31
N VAL A 85 -13.86 -6.42 18.63
CA VAL A 85 -12.82 -6.15 17.63
C VAL A 85 -12.37 -7.50 17.06
N PRO A 86 -12.42 -7.72 15.73
CA PRO A 86 -11.92 -8.96 15.15
C PRO A 86 -10.42 -9.17 15.43
N ASP A 87 -9.98 -10.41 15.64
CA ASP A 87 -8.55 -10.74 15.81
C ASP A 87 -7.68 -10.23 14.66
N SER A 88 -8.22 -10.17 13.43
CA SER A 88 -7.53 -9.59 12.28
C SER A 88 -7.20 -8.09 12.41
N MET A 89 -7.80 -7.40 13.39
CA MET A 89 -7.59 -5.98 13.71
C MET A 89 -6.76 -5.77 14.98
N THR A 90 -6.20 -6.82 15.59
CA THR A 90 -5.32 -6.71 16.77
C THR A 90 -3.84 -6.70 16.40
N ALA A 91 -3.50 -6.81 15.11
CA ALA A 91 -2.13 -6.74 14.63
C ALA A 91 -1.50 -5.38 14.97
N PRO A 92 -0.22 -5.33 15.41
CA PRO A 92 0.47 -4.07 15.65
C PRO A 92 0.46 -3.18 14.40
N THR A 93 0.06 -1.93 14.58
CA THR A 93 0.05 -0.91 13.50
C THR A 93 1.24 0.02 13.65
N SER A 94 1.72 0.55 12.52
CA SER A 94 2.72 1.62 12.48
C SER A 94 2.14 2.80 11.70
N GLU A 95 2.55 4.01 12.06
CA GLU A 95 2.32 5.16 11.20
C GLU A 95 3.26 5.09 9.98
N PRO A 96 2.84 5.58 8.80
CA PRO A 96 3.73 5.76 7.67
C PRO A 96 4.72 6.90 7.93
N ASN A 97 5.98 6.71 7.54
CA ASN A 97 7.03 7.71 7.74
C ASN A 97 7.12 8.69 6.57
N GLU A 98 7.06 8.16 5.35
CA GLU A 98 7.20 8.92 4.11
C GLU A 98 5.89 9.60 3.69
N THR A 99 6.00 10.84 3.25
CA THR A 99 4.93 11.59 2.58
C THR A 99 4.63 11.01 1.20
N PHE A 100 3.47 11.32 0.64
CA PHE A 100 3.10 10.81 -0.69
C PHE A 100 4.10 11.23 -1.78
N ALA A 101 4.67 12.43 -1.68
CA ALA A 101 5.69 12.92 -2.61
C ALA A 101 7.00 12.12 -2.51
N GLU A 102 7.46 11.82 -1.30
CA GLU A 102 8.65 10.99 -1.05
C GLU A 102 8.44 9.56 -1.57
N VAL A 103 7.29 8.95 -1.25
CA VAL A 103 6.93 7.63 -1.77
C VAL A 103 6.91 7.63 -3.30
N ALA A 104 6.31 8.65 -3.92
CA ALA A 104 6.24 8.75 -5.37
C ALA A 104 7.62 8.96 -6.02
N ALA A 105 8.53 9.69 -5.37
CA ALA A 105 9.90 9.86 -5.85
C ALA A 105 10.67 8.54 -5.81
N ILE A 106 10.64 7.85 -4.66
CA ILE A 106 11.30 6.55 -4.48
C ILE A 106 10.72 5.50 -5.45
N ALA A 107 9.40 5.45 -5.57
CA ALA A 107 8.74 4.51 -6.47
C ALA A 107 9.10 4.74 -7.93
N ARG A 108 9.18 6.01 -8.39
CA ARG A 108 9.58 6.31 -9.78
C ARG A 108 11.04 5.99 -10.06
N ALA A 109 11.91 6.13 -9.06
CA ALA A 109 13.32 5.74 -9.18
C ALA A 109 13.47 4.22 -9.30
N ALA A 110 12.81 3.46 -8.43
CA ALA A 110 12.87 1.99 -8.44
C ALA A 110 12.12 1.37 -9.63
N LEU A 111 10.96 1.93 -9.97
CA LEU A 111 9.98 1.38 -10.92
C LEU A 111 9.63 2.40 -12.02
N PRO A 112 10.46 2.51 -13.07
CA PRO A 112 10.21 3.42 -14.17
C PRO A 112 8.82 3.20 -14.79
N GLY A 113 8.05 4.28 -14.92
CA GLY A 113 6.68 4.25 -15.46
C GLY A 113 5.57 3.91 -14.46
N VAL A 114 5.88 3.78 -13.16
CA VAL A 114 4.84 3.59 -12.12
C VAL A 114 3.85 4.76 -12.12
N ARG A 115 2.56 4.43 -12.07
CA ARG A 115 1.47 5.39 -11.98
C ARG A 115 1.04 5.55 -10.54
N MET A 116 1.29 6.72 -9.98
CA MET A 116 0.94 7.10 -8.60
C MET A 116 -0.36 7.90 -8.60
N ARG A 117 -1.29 7.57 -7.70
CA ARG A 117 -2.53 8.33 -7.50
C ARG A 117 -2.84 8.46 -6.01
N ARG A 118 -2.95 9.70 -5.53
CA ARG A 118 -3.44 10.01 -4.20
C ARG A 118 -4.97 9.76 -4.13
N GLY A 119 -5.45 9.19 -3.04
CA GLY A 119 -6.85 8.82 -2.84
C GLY A 119 -7.40 9.24 -1.48
N LEU A 120 -8.66 8.88 -1.26
CA LEU A 120 -9.36 9.06 0.02
C LEU A 120 -8.90 8.02 1.05
N PHE A 121 -9.35 8.19 2.29
CA PHE A 121 -9.13 7.29 3.42
C PHE A 121 -7.66 7.08 3.74
N TRP A 122 -6.89 8.17 3.63
CA TRP A 122 -5.44 8.18 3.84
C TRP A 122 -4.67 7.25 2.90
N ARG A 123 -5.31 6.76 1.82
CA ARG A 123 -4.69 5.82 0.89
C ARG A 123 -4.09 6.52 -0.33
N TYR A 124 -3.11 5.85 -0.92
CA TYR A 124 -2.73 6.05 -2.30
C TYR A 124 -2.75 4.72 -3.05
N THR A 125 -2.85 4.79 -4.37
CA THR A 125 -2.65 3.63 -5.24
C THR A 125 -1.43 3.82 -6.11
N ALA A 126 -0.61 2.78 -6.25
CA ALA A 126 0.45 2.73 -7.25
C ALA A 126 0.27 1.50 -8.14
N VAL A 127 0.36 1.69 -9.45
CA VAL A 127 0.29 0.60 -10.43
C VAL A 127 1.49 0.66 -11.34
N TRP A 128 2.24 -0.43 -11.39
CA TRP A 128 3.39 -0.59 -12.27
C TRP A 128 3.27 -1.89 -13.07
N SER A 129 3.67 -1.82 -14.34
CA SER A 129 3.77 -2.99 -15.21
C SER A 129 5.23 -3.15 -15.61
N LYS A 130 5.79 -4.34 -15.39
CA LYS A 130 7.13 -4.67 -15.88
C LYS A 130 7.05 -4.87 -17.39
N ARG A 131 7.87 -4.13 -18.12
CA ARG A 131 8.04 -4.32 -19.58
C ARG A 131 9.08 -5.39 -19.84
#